data_AF-A0A350T2E5-F1
#
_entry.id   AF-A0A350T2E5-F1
#
_cell.length_a   1.000
_cell.length_b   1.000
_cell.length_c   1.000
_cell.angle_alpha   90.00
_cell.angle_beta   90.00
_cell.angle_gamma   90.00
#
_symmetry.space_group_name_H-M   'P 1'
#
loop_
_entity.id
_entity.type
_entity.pdbx_description
1 polymer ?
#
loop_
_entity_poly.entity_id
_entity_poly.type
_entity_poly.pdbx_seq_one_letter_code
_entity_poly.pdbx_strand_id
1 'polypeptide(L)'
;MDNTPGQQERLAAALGYVFTPIVPLLMLTGAAKERVFLRRHARQAIFFSPILLLLLVATVIVAIWLLRQSLILFCILPLLLLAPFVPGALIGWAVYSGHDPSLPVIGGLANRQEDDR
;
A
#
# COMPACT_ATOMS: atom_id res chain seq x y z
N MET A 1 -17.75 -15.71 18.73
CA MET A 1 -17.91 -14.93 17.50
C MET A 1 -16.60 -15.06 16.75
N ASP A 2 -16.64 -15.61 15.56
CA ASP A 2 -15.45 -15.87 14.76
C ASP A 2 -14.80 -14.53 14.39
N ASN A 3 -13.68 -14.19 15.04
CA ASN A 3 -12.97 -12.92 14.84
C ASN A 3 -12.10 -12.93 13.58
N THR A 4 -12.35 -13.88 12.68
CA THR A 4 -11.62 -14.01 11.42
C THR A 4 -12.10 -12.94 10.47
N PRO A 5 -11.21 -12.07 9.95
CA PRO A 5 -11.63 -11.01 9.04
C PRO A 5 -12.26 -11.61 7.78
N GLY A 6 -13.42 -11.09 7.41
CA GLY A 6 -14.16 -11.53 6.23
C GLY A 6 -13.36 -11.28 4.96
N GLN A 7 -13.59 -12.06 3.91
CA GLN A 7 -12.85 -11.94 2.66
C GLN A 7 -12.97 -10.55 2.01
N GLN A 8 -14.10 -9.86 2.21
CA GLN A 8 -14.29 -8.47 1.78
C GLN A 8 -13.33 -7.50 2.50
N GLU A 9 -13.04 -7.74 3.78
CA GLU A 9 -12.15 -6.90 4.57
C GLU A 9 -10.69 -7.05 4.13
N ARG A 10 -10.29 -8.30 3.86
CA ARG A 10 -8.96 -8.61 3.32
C ARG A 10 -8.75 -7.99 1.95
N LEU A 11 -9.75 -8.08 1.07
CA LEU A 11 -9.72 -7.44 -0.24
C LEU A 11 -9.62 -5.92 -0.11
N ALA A 12 -10.41 -5.32 0.77
CA ALA A 12 -10.42 -3.89 0.98
C ALA A 12 -9.07 -3.40 1.56
N ALA A 13 -8.49 -4.15 2.49
CA ALA A 13 -7.16 -3.87 3.04
C ALA A 13 -6.06 -3.97 1.95
N ALA A 14 -6.13 -4.99 1.08
CA ALA A 14 -5.20 -5.16 -0.04
C ALA A 14 -5.26 -4.00 -1.04
N LEU A 15 -6.47 -3.55 -1.39
CA LEU A 15 -6.70 -2.37 -2.23
C LEU A 15 -6.10 -1.10 -1.61
N GLY A 16 -6.09 -1.02 -0.27
CA GLY A 16 -5.46 0.07 0.47
C GLY A 16 -3.99 0.28 0.11
N TYR A 17 -3.22 -0.78 -0.14
CA TYR A 17 -1.79 -0.69 -0.48
C TYR A 17 -1.52 -0.39 -1.96
N VAL A 18 -2.43 -0.79 -2.85
CA VAL A 18 -2.29 -0.55 -4.30
C VAL A 18 -2.68 0.89 -4.63
N PHE A 19 -3.74 1.40 -4.00
CA PHE A 19 -4.32 2.71 -4.28
C PHE A 19 -4.13 3.70 -3.12
N THR A 20 -2.93 3.73 -2.54
CA THR A 20 -2.52 4.76 -1.58
C THR A 20 -2.38 6.12 -2.28
N PRO A 21 -2.74 7.25 -1.64
CA PRO A 21 -3.30 7.38 -0.29
C PRO A 21 -4.83 7.37 -0.22
N ILE A 22 -5.52 7.38 -1.37
CA ILE A 22 -6.97 7.66 -1.46
C ILE A 22 -7.79 6.57 -0.77
N VAL A 23 -7.56 5.30 -1.11
CA VAL A 23 -8.33 4.17 -0.54
C VAL A 23 -8.19 4.05 0.98
N PRO A 24 -6.97 4.06 1.56
CA PRO A 24 -6.85 3.95 3.01
C PRO A 24 -7.36 5.20 3.75
N LEU A 25 -7.34 6.37 3.12
CA LEU A 25 -7.98 7.57 3.69
C LEU A 25 -9.50 7.39 3.81
N LEU A 26 -10.15 6.88 2.75
CA LEU A 26 -11.58 6.56 2.76
C LEU A 26 -11.93 5.48 3.80
N MET A 27 -11.04 4.51 4.01
CA MET A 27 -11.24 3.51 5.07
C MET A 27 -11.16 4.11 6.48
N LEU A 28 -10.28 5.09 6.69
CA LEU A 28 -10.14 5.76 7.98
C LEU A 28 -11.31 6.70 8.29
N THR A 29 -11.87 7.35 7.26
CA THR A 29 -12.96 8.32 7.41
C THR A 29 -14.35 7.70 7.30
N GLY A 30 -14.48 6.51 6.71
CA GLY A 30 -15.75 5.80 6.51
C GLY A 30 -16.13 4.80 7.62
N ALA A 31 -17.17 4.01 7.35
CA ALA A 31 -17.71 2.97 8.24
C ALA A 31 -16.70 1.83 8.55
N ALA A 32 -15.63 1.73 7.76
CA ALA A 32 -14.54 0.78 7.96
C ALA A 32 -13.68 1.05 9.22
N LYS A 33 -13.76 2.25 9.84
CA LYS A 33 -12.93 2.63 11.00
C LYS A 33 -13.18 1.76 12.24
N GLU A 34 -14.38 1.22 12.38
CA GLU A 34 -14.82 0.46 13.57
C GLU A 34 -14.14 -0.90 13.65
N ARG A 35 -13.65 -1.41 12.51
CA ARG A 35 -13.01 -2.71 12.41
C ARG A 35 -11.50 -2.57 12.62
N VAL A 36 -10.99 -3.21 13.68
CA VAL A 36 -9.59 -3.10 14.11
C VAL A 36 -8.61 -3.51 13.01
N PHE A 37 -8.93 -4.59 12.28
CA PHE A 37 -8.12 -5.11 11.16
C PHE A 37 -7.97 -4.09 10.01
N LEU A 38 -9.08 -3.48 9.57
CA LEU A 38 -9.07 -2.46 8.51
C LEU A 38 -8.34 -1.19 8.96
N ARG A 39 -8.56 -0.74 10.19
CA ARG A 39 -7.91 0.46 10.73
C ARG A 39 -6.39 0.32 10.79
N ARG A 40 -5.88 -0.86 11.17
CA ARG A 40 -4.43 -1.14 11.20
C ARG A 40 -3.82 -1.09 9.80
N HIS A 41 -4.39 -1.83 8.85
CA HIS A 41 -3.89 -1.90 7.48
C HIS A 41 -4.04 -0.56 6.73
N ALA A 42 -5.13 0.17 6.95
CA ALA A 42 -5.31 1.50 6.37
C ALA A 42 -4.24 2.49 6.86
N ARG A 43 -3.86 2.47 8.14
CA ARG A 43 -2.74 3.30 8.64
C ARG A 43 -1.41 2.89 8.03
N GLN A 44 -1.13 1.59 7.98
CA GLN A 44 0.10 1.07 7.40
C GLN A 44 0.21 1.42 5.90
N ALA A 45 -0.91 1.39 5.17
CA ALA A 45 -0.99 1.84 3.80
C ALA A 45 -0.78 3.38 3.66
N ILE A 46 -1.30 4.20 4.57
CA ILE A 46 -1.00 5.65 4.60
C ILE A 46 0.51 5.89 4.80
N PHE A 47 1.16 5.16 5.70
CA PHE A 47 2.61 5.25 5.89
C PHE A 47 3.42 4.71 4.70
N PHE A 48 2.84 3.83 3.89
CA PHE A 48 3.44 3.38 2.64
C PHE A 48 3.34 4.44 1.52
N SER A 49 2.37 5.36 1.60
CA SER A 49 2.18 6.44 0.61
C SER A 49 3.44 7.28 0.31
N PRO A 50 4.23 7.78 1.29
CA PRO A 50 5.46 8.52 1.00
C PRO A 50 6.53 7.63 0.33
N ILE A 51 6.58 6.34 0.65
CA ILE A 51 7.49 5.39 0.00
C ILE A 51 7.10 5.22 -1.47
N LEU A 52 5.80 5.02 -1.76
CA LEU A 52 5.29 4.94 -3.12
C LEU A 52 5.56 6.24 -3.89
N LEU A 53 5.35 7.40 -3.27
CA LEU A 53 5.63 8.70 -3.88
C LEU A 53 7.10 8.85 -4.25
N LEU A 54 8.01 8.47 -3.35
CA LEU A 54 9.46 8.52 -3.60
C LEU A 54 9.85 7.58 -4.75
N LEU A 55 9.26 6.38 -4.78
CA LEU A 55 9.49 5.40 -5.84
C LEU A 55 8.97 5.90 -7.20
N LEU A 56 7.79 6.54 -7.21
CA LEU A 56 7.22 7.16 -8.40
C LEU A 56 8.10 8.30 -8.93
N VAL A 57 8.55 9.20 -8.05
CA VAL A 57 9.44 10.32 -8.42
C VAL A 57 10.76 9.79 -8.99
N ALA A 58 11.37 8.79 -8.34
CA ALA A 58 12.59 8.15 -8.84
C ALA A 58 12.36 7.51 -10.22
N THR A 59 11.23 6.82 -10.40
CA THR A 59 10.84 6.20 -11.68
C THR A 59 10.68 7.25 -12.79
N VAL A 60 10.05 8.39 -12.51
CA VAL A 60 9.88 9.49 -13.46
C VAL A 60 11.23 10.12 -13.84
N ILE A 61 12.14 10.31 -12.88
CA ILE A 61 13.49 10.83 -13.15
C ILE A 61 14.24 9.86 -14.09
N VAL A 62 14.21 8.55 -13.79
CA VAL A 62 14.82 7.52 -14.63
C VAL A 62 14.18 7.47 -16.02
N ALA A 63 12.86 7.58 -16.10
CA ALA A 63 12.11 7.62 -17.35
C ALA A 63 12.53 8.80 -18.24
N ILE A 64 12.59 10.01 -17.69
CA ILE A 64 13.03 11.22 -18.43
C ILE A 64 14.48 11.05 -18.89
N TRP A 65 15.35 10.50 -18.05
CA TRP A 65 16.73 10.24 -18.39
C TRP A 65 16.86 9.21 -19.53
N LEU A 66 16.08 8.12 -19.49
CA LEU A 66 16.03 7.11 -20.55
C LEU A 66 15.54 7.69 -21.88
N LEU A 67 14.46 8.49 -21.86
CA LEU A 67 13.91 9.11 -23.06
C LEU A 67 14.92 10.02 -23.75
N ARG A 68 15.76 10.71 -22.97
CA ARG A 68 16.83 11.57 -23.51
C ARG A 68 17.90 10.78 -24.25
N GLN A 69 18.15 9.53 -23.86
CA GLN A 69 19.17 8.67 -24.48
C GLN A 69 18.67 8.01 -25.77
N SER A 70 17.42 7.54 -25.79
CA SER A 70 16.87 6.86 -26.98
C SER A 70 15.35 6.91 -27.03
N LEU A 71 14.83 7.35 -28.17
CA LEU A 71 13.38 7.36 -28.46
C LEU A 71 12.78 5.94 -28.52
N ILE A 72 13.59 4.91 -28.79
CA ILE A 72 13.15 3.50 -28.84
C ILE A 72 12.71 3.00 -27.45
N LEU A 73 13.27 3.57 -26.39
CA LEU A 73 12.94 3.23 -25.01
C LEU A 73 11.54 3.70 -24.59
N PHE A 74 10.87 4.49 -25.44
CA PHE A 74 9.48 4.89 -25.24
C PHE A 74 8.53 3.69 -25.12
N CYS A 75 8.82 2.56 -25.79
CA CYS A 75 8.03 1.34 -25.68
C CYS A 75 8.11 0.67 -24.29
N ILE A 76 9.20 0.90 -23.54
CA ILE A 76 9.42 0.33 -22.20
C ILE A 76 8.86 1.26 -21.11
N LEU A 77 8.63 2.53 -21.45
CA LEU A 77 8.08 3.54 -20.54
C LEU A 77 6.82 3.12 -19.77
N PRO A 78 5.78 2.54 -20.40
CA PRO A 78 4.59 2.12 -19.66
C PRO A 78 4.91 1.01 -18.64
N LEU A 79 5.83 0.10 -18.98
CA LEU A 79 6.26 -0.96 -18.06
C LEU A 79 7.04 -0.38 -16.88
N LEU A 80 7.91 0.60 -17.14
CA LEU A 80 8.69 1.27 -16.11
C LEU A 80 7.79 2.05 -15.14
N LEU A 81 6.73 2.69 -15.64
CA LEU A 81 5.74 3.40 -14.81
C LEU A 81 4.90 2.48 -13.92
N LEU A 82 4.77 1.19 -14.27
CA LEU A 82 4.12 0.19 -13.42
C LEU A 82 5.05 -0.33 -12.31
N ALA A 83 6.37 -0.30 -12.50
CA ALA A 83 7.34 -0.81 -11.53
C ALA A 83 7.11 -0.30 -10.09
N PRO A 84 6.83 1.00 -9.84
CA PRO A 84 6.64 1.48 -8.46
C PRO A 84 5.40 0.92 -7.77
N PHE A 85 4.41 0.37 -8.50
CA PHE A 85 3.21 -0.22 -7.92
C PHE A 85 3.41 -1.67 -7.48
N VAL A 86 4.47 -2.33 -7.95
CA VAL A 86 4.75 -3.74 -7.65
C VAL A 86 4.87 -4.02 -6.15
N PRO A 87 5.59 -3.24 -5.34
CA PRO A 87 5.70 -3.51 -3.90
C PRO A 87 4.34 -3.39 -3.18
N GLY A 88 3.50 -2.41 -3.56
CA GLY A 88 2.15 -2.26 -3.01
C GLY A 88 1.25 -3.44 -3.36
N ALA A 89 1.34 -3.93 -4.61
CA ALA A 89 0.61 -5.12 -5.06
C ALA A 89 1.06 -6.39 -4.35
N LEU A 90 2.36 -6.57 -4.10
CA LEU A 90 2.89 -7.72 -3.36
C LEU A 90 2.44 -7.72 -1.89
N ILE A 91 2.48 -6.56 -1.23
CA ILE A 91 2.00 -6.42 0.15
C ILE A 91 0.50 -6.66 0.21
N GLY A 92 -0.27 -6.08 -0.72
CA GLY A 92 -1.71 -6.31 -0.82
C GLY A 92 -2.06 -7.78 -1.07
N TRP A 93 -1.31 -8.46 -1.95
CA TRP A 93 -1.49 -9.89 -2.21
C TRP A 93 -1.19 -10.75 -0.98
N ALA A 94 -0.15 -10.41 -0.20
CA ALA A 94 0.16 -11.09 1.05
C ALA A 94 -0.99 -10.94 2.07
N VAL A 95 -1.49 -9.71 2.26
CA VAL A 95 -2.63 -9.40 3.14
C VAL A 95 -3.90 -10.12 2.69
N TYR A 96 -4.15 -10.17 1.37
CA TYR A 96 -5.31 -10.89 0.80
C TYR A 96 -5.23 -12.40 1.08
N SER A 97 -4.04 -12.98 0.94
CA SER A 97 -3.76 -14.41 1.14
C SER A 97 -3.81 -14.83 2.62
N GLY A 98 -4.14 -13.91 3.54
CA GLY A 98 -4.21 -14.19 4.97
C GLY A 98 -2.84 -14.26 5.65
N HIS A 99 -1.77 -13.85 4.97
CA HIS A 99 -0.51 -13.56 5.64
C HIS A 99 -0.61 -12.13 6.18
N ASP A 100 -0.29 -11.93 7.46
CA ASP A 100 -0.14 -10.60 8.06
C ASP A 100 1.34 -10.18 7.95
N PRO A 101 1.80 -9.55 6.86
CA PRO A 101 3.14 -8.99 6.80
C PRO A 101 3.24 -7.84 7.81
N SER A 102 3.68 -8.16 9.01
CA SER A 102 4.08 -7.22 10.04
C SER A 102 5.34 -6.50 9.57
N LEU A 103 5.17 -5.41 8.81
CA LEU A 103 6.27 -4.51 8.44
C LEU A 103 6.97 -4.07 9.75
N PRO A 104 8.19 -4.54 10.04
CA PRO A 104 8.77 -4.50 11.40
C PRO A 104 9.03 -3.08 11.91
N VAL A 105 9.12 -2.09 11.01
CA VAL A 105 9.32 -0.68 11.37
C VAL A 105 8.00 0.04 11.74
N ILE A 106 6.84 -0.49 11.32
CA ILE A 106 5.52 0.15 11.47
C ILE A 106 4.62 -0.62 12.47
N GLY A 107 4.92 -1.89 12.73
CA GLY A 107 4.20 -2.72 13.72
C GLY A 107 4.27 -2.17 15.16
N GLY A 108 5.37 -1.48 15.52
CA GLY A 108 5.55 -0.93 16.87
C GLY A 108 4.63 0.25 17.21
N LEU A 109 4.26 1.08 16.22
CA LEU A 109 3.35 2.21 16.43
C LEU A 109 1.87 1.79 16.43
N ALA A 110 1.55 0.67 15.78
CA ALA A 110 0.20 0.10 15.81
C ALA A 110 -0.11 -0.60 17.14
N ASN A 111 0.87 -1.25 17.78
CA ASN A 111 0.70 -1.90 19.08
C ASN A 111 0.66 -0.92 20.25
N ARG A 112 1.26 0.27 20.15
CA ARG A 112 1.32 1.23 21.26
C ARG A 112 -0.02 1.94 21.57
N GLN A 113 -1.03 1.76 20.73
CA GLN A 113 -2.38 2.28 20.99
C GLN A 113 -3.30 1.30 21.70
N GLU A 114 -2.88 0.04 21.86
CA GLU A 114 -3.67 -1.01 22.51
C GLU A 114 -3.27 -1.19 23.99
N ASP A 115 -2.14 -0.61 24.41
CA ASP A 115 -1.60 -0.70 25.78
C ASP A 115 -1.93 0.54 26.66
N ASP A 116 -2.65 1.53 26.12
CA ASP A 116 -2.99 2.79 26.81
C ASP A 116 -4.53 3.00 26.91
N ARG A 117 -5.29 1.90 26.88
CA ARG A 117 -6.75 1.89 27.03
C ARG A 117 -7.22 0.67 27.82
#